data_AF-A0A2E8B5T0-F1
#
_entry.id   AF-A0A2E8B5T0-F1
#
_cell.length_a   1.000
_cell.length_b   1.000
_cell.length_c   1.000
_cell.angle_alpha   90.00
_cell.angle_beta   90.00
_cell.angle_gamma   90.00
#
_symmetry.space_group_name_H-M   'P 1'
#
loop_
_entity.id
_entity.type
_entity.pdbx_description
1 polymer ?
#
loop_
_entity_poly.entity_id
_entity_poly.type
_entity_poly.pdbx_seq_one_letter_code
_entity_poly.pdbx_strand_id
1 'polypeptide(L)'
;MPDTPQNNDERKYAPNTINRRDFVDSVARMAGEVWDFHNRFEVGSGQFQGQSVTEIIANRTSILDEEFNELSQAISAKEGDAAVADETADILFVAMGHAESMGSPGIEGIERVTNKSAAKTNETHAIRPDTGKVIPRKGKPHKWQ
;
A
#
# COMPACT_ATOMS: atom_id res chain seq x y z
N MET A 1 -9.64 30.32 -12.90
CA MET A 1 -9.35 29.12 -12.11
C MET A 1 -10.34 29.12 -10.97
N PRO A 2 -11.20 28.12 -10.79
CA PRO A 2 -12.13 28.11 -9.67
C PRO A 2 -11.36 27.70 -8.41
N ASP A 3 -11.48 28.52 -7.37
CA ASP A 3 -10.94 28.26 -6.04
C ASP A 3 -11.61 27.00 -5.46
N THR A 4 -10.84 25.93 -5.31
CA THR A 4 -11.28 24.74 -4.57
C THR A 4 -11.50 25.15 -3.12
N PRO A 5 -12.67 24.87 -2.50
CA PRO A 5 -12.88 25.19 -1.10
C PRO A 5 -11.84 24.45 -0.26
N GLN A 6 -11.02 25.19 0.50
CA GLN A 6 -10.23 24.61 1.57
C GLN A 6 -11.20 24.01 2.57
N ASN A 7 -11.35 22.68 2.52
CA ASN A 7 -12.14 21.98 3.51
C ASN A 7 -11.36 22.00 4.83
N ASN A 8 -11.62 23.03 5.65
CA ASN A 8 -11.06 23.22 6.99
C ASN A 8 -11.79 22.36 8.03
N ASP A 9 -12.13 21.11 7.69
CA ASP A 9 -12.56 20.14 8.68
C ASP A 9 -11.33 19.75 9.51
N GLU A 10 -11.18 20.39 10.68
CA GLU A 10 -10.14 20.00 11.65
C GLU A 10 -10.26 18.50 11.92
N ARG A 11 -9.23 17.74 11.52
CA ARG A 11 -9.21 16.29 11.66
C ARG A 11 -9.38 15.90 13.11
N LYS A 12 -10.57 15.41 13.47
CA LYS A 12 -10.85 14.88 14.80
C LYS A 12 -10.23 13.49 14.94
N TYR A 13 -9.50 13.25 16.02
CA TYR A 13 -9.02 11.91 16.35
C TYR A 13 -10.21 10.96 16.56
N ALA A 14 -10.12 9.78 15.95
CA ALA A 14 -10.97 8.64 16.23
C ALA A 14 -10.07 7.40 16.36
N PRO A 15 -10.28 6.55 17.39
CA PRO A 15 -9.53 5.30 17.50
C PRO A 15 -9.93 4.31 16.40
N ASN A 16 -9.07 3.32 16.15
CA ASN A 16 -9.41 2.20 15.28
C ASN A 16 -10.67 1.48 15.80
N THR A 17 -11.58 1.14 14.90
CA THR A 17 -12.85 0.45 15.22
C THR A 17 -12.76 -1.06 15.07
N ILE A 18 -11.69 -1.58 14.45
CA ILE A 18 -11.44 -3.01 14.25
C ILE A 18 -10.43 -3.56 15.26
N ASN A 19 -10.54 -4.85 15.56
CA ASN A 19 -9.55 -5.52 16.41
C ASN A 19 -8.21 -5.62 15.67
N ARG A 20 -7.12 -5.29 16.37
CA ARG A 20 -5.76 -5.39 15.80
C ARG A 20 -5.44 -6.80 15.31
N ARG A 21 -5.82 -7.83 16.09
CA ARG A 21 -5.57 -9.23 15.75
C ARG A 21 -6.29 -9.61 14.47
N ASP A 22 -7.57 -9.29 14.34
CA ASP A 22 -8.36 -9.64 13.16
C ASP A 22 -7.76 -9.03 11.88
N PHE A 23 -7.31 -7.78 11.95
CA PHE A 23 -6.62 -7.13 10.84
C PHE A 23 -5.28 -7.79 10.51
N VAL A 24 -4.40 -7.95 11.51
CA VAL A 24 -3.04 -8.50 11.32
C VAL A 24 -3.11 -9.95 10.83
N ASP A 25 -3.96 -10.78 11.44
CA ASP A 25 -4.10 -12.19 11.08
C ASP A 25 -4.69 -12.34 9.67
N SER A 26 -5.54 -11.40 9.22
CA SER A 26 -6.08 -11.42 7.86
C SER A 26 -5.02 -11.05 6.81
N VAL A 27 -4.22 -10.02 7.04
CA VAL A 27 -3.10 -9.66 6.15
C VAL A 27 -2.04 -10.77 6.12
N ALA A 28 -1.73 -11.37 7.28
CA ALA A 28 -0.78 -12.47 7.36
C ALA A 28 -1.25 -13.71 6.58
N ARG A 29 -2.54 -14.06 6.65
CA ARG A 29 -3.12 -15.14 5.85
C ARG A 29 -3.04 -14.84 4.35
N MET A 30 -3.35 -13.61 3.94
CA MET A 30 -3.23 -13.21 2.54
C MET A 30 -1.79 -13.28 2.03
N ALA A 31 -0.80 -12.85 2.83
CA ALA A 31 0.61 -12.99 2.49
C ALA A 31 1.04 -14.46 2.33
N GLY A 32 0.48 -15.37 3.15
CA GLY A 32 0.65 -16.81 2.98
C GLY A 32 0.06 -17.31 1.65
N GLU A 33 -1.16 -16.89 1.31
CA GLU A 33 -1.77 -17.27 0.03
C GLU A 33 -1.02 -16.70 -1.18
N VAL A 34 -0.46 -15.48 -1.11
CA VAL A 34 0.40 -14.95 -2.17
C VAL A 34 1.56 -15.91 -2.45
N TRP A 35 2.19 -16.43 -1.39
CA TRP A 35 3.27 -17.40 -1.56
C TRP A 35 2.78 -18.71 -2.18
N ASP A 36 1.71 -19.29 -1.63
CA ASP A 36 1.15 -20.54 -2.14
C ASP A 36 0.65 -20.40 -3.58
N PHE A 37 0.05 -19.27 -3.93
CA PHE A 37 -0.39 -18.94 -5.28
C PHE A 37 0.80 -18.84 -6.24
N HIS A 38 1.83 -18.08 -5.88
CA HIS A 38 3.04 -17.95 -6.69
C HIS A 38 3.75 -19.30 -6.93
N ASN A 39 3.77 -20.19 -5.92
CA ASN A 39 4.26 -21.56 -6.11
C ASN A 39 3.35 -22.38 -7.03
N ARG A 40 2.04 -22.30 -6.80
CA ARG A 40 1.03 -23.07 -7.55
C ARG A 40 1.04 -22.74 -9.04
N PHE A 41 1.28 -21.48 -9.38
CA PHE A 41 1.30 -20.98 -10.75
C PHE A 41 2.71 -20.77 -11.31
N GLU A 42 3.75 -21.11 -10.54
CA GLU A 42 5.16 -20.95 -10.93
C GLU A 42 5.56 -19.50 -11.27
N VAL A 43 4.87 -18.51 -10.68
CA VAL A 43 5.07 -17.06 -10.90
C VAL A 43 5.77 -16.33 -9.75
N GLY A 44 6.41 -17.09 -8.86
CA GLY A 44 7.15 -16.56 -7.71
C GLY A 44 8.57 -16.11 -8.02
N SER A 45 9.29 -15.69 -6.98
CA SER A 45 10.69 -15.23 -7.04
C SER A 45 11.63 -16.17 -7.81
N GLY A 46 11.40 -17.48 -7.75
CA GLY A 46 12.17 -18.47 -8.50
C GLY A 46 12.12 -18.27 -10.03
N GLN A 47 10.98 -17.83 -10.59
CA GLN A 47 10.82 -17.57 -12.02
C GLN A 47 11.75 -16.43 -12.49
N PHE A 48 12.07 -15.50 -11.61
CA PHE A 48 12.80 -14.28 -11.93
C PHE A 48 14.29 -14.37 -11.60
N GLN A 49 14.81 -15.58 -11.39
CA GLN A 49 16.22 -15.79 -11.09
C GLN A 49 17.12 -15.15 -12.15
N GLY A 50 18.07 -14.32 -11.71
CA GLY A 50 19.01 -13.62 -12.59
C GLY A 50 18.51 -12.29 -13.16
N GLN A 51 17.25 -11.92 -12.93
CA GLN A 51 16.73 -10.59 -13.26
C GLN A 51 17.01 -9.61 -12.12
N SER A 52 17.20 -8.33 -12.45
CA SER A 52 17.25 -7.26 -11.46
C SER A 52 15.85 -6.92 -10.94
N VAL A 53 15.79 -6.38 -9.73
CA VAL A 53 14.53 -5.89 -9.13
C VAL A 53 13.77 -4.94 -10.05
N THR A 54 14.49 -4.05 -10.74
CA THR A 54 13.87 -3.10 -11.67
C THR A 54 13.21 -3.81 -12.85
N GLU A 55 13.85 -4.83 -13.43
CA GLU A 55 13.28 -5.62 -14.53
C GLU A 55 12.05 -6.40 -14.06
N ILE A 56 12.13 -7.03 -12.89
CA ILE A 56 11.01 -7.79 -12.29
C ILE A 56 9.78 -6.89 -12.15
N ILE A 57 9.96 -5.71 -11.54
CA ILE A 57 8.85 -4.78 -11.33
C ILE A 57 8.38 -4.21 -12.66
N ALA A 58 9.27 -3.79 -13.56
CA ALA A 58 8.88 -3.28 -14.88
C ALA A 58 8.00 -4.27 -15.67
N ASN A 59 8.29 -5.58 -15.55
CA ASN A 59 7.51 -6.64 -16.20
C ASN A 59 6.16 -6.92 -15.53
N ARG A 60 5.97 -6.49 -14.29
CA ARG A 60 4.78 -6.79 -13.47
C ARG A 60 3.92 -5.56 -13.18
N THR A 61 4.42 -4.34 -13.43
CA THR A 61 3.73 -3.08 -13.15
C THR A 61 2.34 -3.04 -13.80
N SER A 62 2.16 -3.61 -15.00
CA SER A 62 0.85 -3.62 -15.66
C SER A 62 -0.22 -4.35 -14.87
N ILE A 63 0.15 -5.37 -14.08
CA ILE A 63 -0.79 -6.10 -13.22
C ILE A 63 -1.26 -5.15 -12.10
N LEU A 64 -0.35 -4.38 -11.50
CA LEU A 64 -0.73 -3.41 -10.47
C LEU A 64 -1.57 -2.25 -11.05
N ASP A 65 -1.25 -1.81 -12.28
CA ASP A 65 -2.02 -0.78 -12.97
C ASP A 65 -3.46 -1.24 -13.26
N GLU A 66 -3.66 -2.52 -13.57
CA GLU A 66 -4.98 -3.14 -13.75
C GLU A 66 -5.84 -3.00 -12.49
N GLU A 67 -5.34 -3.44 -11.33
CA GLU A 67 -6.07 -3.35 -10.06
C GLU A 67 -6.41 -1.89 -9.67
N PHE A 68 -5.52 -0.94 -9.96
CA PHE A 68 -5.82 0.48 -9.75
C PHE A 68 -6.93 1.01 -10.66
N ASN A 69 -6.98 0.54 -11.90
CA ASN A 69 -8.03 0.90 -12.85
C ASN A 69 -9.38 0.30 -12.42
N GLU A 70 -9.39 -0.94 -11.94
CA GLU A 70 -10.59 -1.62 -11.45
C GLU A 70 -11.14 -0.93 -10.19
N LEU A 71 -10.27 -0.60 -9.22
CA LEU A 71 -10.69 0.23 -8.06
C LEU A 71 -11.26 1.59 -8.50
N SER A 72 -10.59 2.27 -9.44
CA SER A 72 -11.08 3.54 -9.98
C SER A 72 -12.45 3.38 -10.66
N GLN A 73 -12.63 2.29 -11.40
CA GLN A 73 -13.89 1.95 -12.04
C GLN A 73 -14.98 1.69 -11.01
N ALA A 74 -14.76 0.81 -10.03
CA ALA A 74 -15.73 0.48 -8.98
C ALA A 74 -16.24 1.73 -8.25
N ILE A 75 -15.34 2.68 -7.94
CA ILE A 75 -15.68 3.98 -7.36
C ILE A 75 -16.54 4.80 -8.32
N SER A 76 -16.09 4.97 -9.57
CA SER A 76 -16.74 5.84 -10.55
C SER A 76 -18.12 5.34 -10.99
N ALA A 77 -18.27 4.01 -11.11
CA ALA A 77 -19.48 3.31 -11.48
C ALA A 77 -20.42 3.06 -10.29
N LYS A 78 -19.98 3.35 -9.06
CA LYS A 78 -20.75 3.17 -7.81
C LYS A 78 -21.19 1.72 -7.61
N GLU A 79 -20.28 0.78 -7.83
CA GLU A 79 -20.54 -0.65 -7.75
C GLU A 79 -20.80 -1.13 -6.31
N GLY A 80 -20.47 -0.29 -5.32
CA GLY A 80 -20.81 -0.46 -3.91
C GLY A 80 -19.60 -0.74 -3.03
N ASP A 81 -19.81 -0.66 -1.72
CA ASP A 81 -18.72 -0.75 -0.74
C ASP A 81 -17.99 -2.10 -0.77
N ALA A 82 -18.70 -3.19 -1.09
CA ALA A 82 -18.11 -4.52 -1.21
C ALA A 82 -17.12 -4.59 -2.39
N ALA A 83 -17.54 -4.12 -3.57
CA ALA A 83 -16.67 -4.07 -4.75
C ALA A 83 -15.42 -3.22 -4.47
N VAL A 84 -15.59 -2.01 -3.91
CA VAL A 84 -14.46 -1.15 -3.56
C VAL A 84 -13.50 -1.82 -2.55
N ALA A 85 -14.04 -2.58 -1.59
CA ALA A 85 -13.23 -3.32 -0.62
C ALA A 85 -12.46 -4.48 -1.26
N ASP A 86 -13.09 -5.20 -2.18
CA ASP A 86 -12.47 -6.31 -2.92
C ASP A 86 -11.35 -5.79 -3.83
N GLU A 87 -11.60 -4.77 -4.66
CA GLU A 87 -10.55 -4.17 -5.52
C GLU A 87 -9.38 -3.58 -4.71
N THR A 88 -9.67 -3.06 -3.51
CA THR A 88 -8.60 -2.60 -2.60
C THR A 88 -7.77 -3.77 -2.07
N ALA A 89 -8.40 -4.91 -1.81
CA ALA A 89 -7.71 -6.12 -1.39
C ALA A 89 -6.86 -6.72 -2.51
N ASP A 90 -7.31 -6.63 -3.76
CA ASP A 90 -6.58 -7.13 -4.92
C ASP A 90 -5.32 -6.31 -5.21
N ILE A 91 -5.38 -4.96 -5.07
CA ILE A 91 -4.18 -4.11 -5.05
C ILE A 91 -3.17 -4.59 -4.00
N LEU A 92 -3.63 -4.92 -2.79
CA LEU A 92 -2.76 -5.41 -1.72
C LEU A 92 -2.16 -6.77 -2.07
N PHE A 93 -2.94 -7.68 -2.65
CA PHE A 93 -2.49 -9.00 -3.09
C PHE A 93 -1.38 -8.88 -4.13
N VAL A 94 -1.59 -8.07 -5.17
CA VAL A 94 -0.59 -7.84 -6.23
C VAL A 94 0.66 -7.13 -5.71
N ALA A 95 0.51 -6.15 -4.82
CA ALA A 95 1.64 -5.45 -4.20
C ALA A 95 2.49 -6.38 -3.31
N MET A 96 1.86 -7.28 -2.55
CA MET A 96 2.57 -8.32 -1.81
C MET A 96 3.24 -9.33 -2.75
N GLY A 97 2.57 -9.68 -3.87
CA GLY A 97 3.17 -10.50 -4.92
C GLY A 97 4.43 -9.86 -5.50
N HIS A 98 4.41 -8.55 -5.79
CA HIS A 98 5.62 -7.83 -6.22
C HIS A 98 6.75 -7.95 -5.20
N ALA A 99 6.43 -7.82 -3.90
CA ALA A 99 7.41 -7.99 -2.84
C ALA A 99 8.00 -9.40 -2.78
N GLU A 100 7.16 -10.43 -2.90
CA GLU A 100 7.63 -11.83 -2.97
C GLU A 100 8.54 -12.02 -4.19
N SER A 101 8.11 -11.58 -5.38
CA SER A 101 8.82 -11.86 -6.64
C SER A 101 10.19 -11.21 -6.72
N MET A 102 10.44 -10.15 -5.95
CA MET A 102 11.76 -9.54 -5.81
C MET A 102 12.74 -10.38 -4.96
N GLY A 103 12.28 -11.40 -4.23
CA GLY A 103 13.07 -12.16 -3.27
C GLY A 103 13.54 -11.32 -2.09
N SER A 104 14.77 -11.52 -1.63
CA SER A 104 15.32 -10.82 -0.45
C SER A 104 15.19 -9.29 -0.51
N PRO A 105 15.49 -8.61 -1.64
CA PRO A 105 15.25 -7.17 -1.76
C PRO A 105 13.83 -6.71 -1.42
N GLY A 106 12.81 -7.52 -1.74
CA GLY A 106 11.41 -7.22 -1.40
C GLY A 106 11.14 -7.32 0.09
N ILE A 107 11.62 -8.37 0.73
CA ILE A 107 11.55 -8.56 2.20
C ILE A 107 12.23 -7.40 2.92
N GLU A 108 13.47 -7.08 2.54
CA GLU A 108 14.20 -5.96 3.12
C GLU A 108 13.48 -4.61 2.90
N GLY A 109 12.81 -4.45 1.77
CA GLY A 109 11.98 -3.28 1.47
C GLY A 109 10.84 -3.12 2.50
N ILE A 110 10.11 -4.20 2.77
CA ILE A 110 9.04 -4.25 3.77
C ILE A 110 9.60 -3.93 5.16
N GLU A 111 10.73 -4.54 5.56
CA GLU A 111 11.35 -4.31 6.86
C GLU A 111 11.79 -2.84 7.03
N ARG A 112 12.45 -2.26 6.01
CA ARG A 112 12.87 -0.85 6.04
C ARG A 112 11.67 0.08 6.22
N VAL A 113 10.56 -0.15 5.51
CA VAL A 113 9.35 0.69 5.62
C VAL A 113 8.66 0.51 6.97
N THR A 114 8.60 -0.73 7.47
CA THR A 114 8.04 -1.07 8.78
C THR A 114 8.80 -0.36 9.90
N ASN A 115 10.13 -0.54 9.95
CA ASN A 115 10.99 0.07 10.96
C ASN A 115 10.95 1.60 10.91
N LYS A 116 11.01 2.16 9.70
CA LYS A 116 10.90 3.61 9.51
C LYS A 116 9.55 4.17 9.96
N SER A 117 8.46 3.40 9.82
CA SER A 117 7.14 3.84 10.23
C SER A 117 6.93 3.69 11.74
N ALA A 118 7.44 2.62 12.35
CA ALA A 118 7.44 2.44 13.80
C ALA A 118 8.23 3.52 14.54
N ALA A 119 9.30 4.04 13.93
CA ALA A 119 10.08 5.15 14.48
C ALA A 119 9.40 6.52 14.42
N LYS A 120 8.25 6.66 13.75
CA LYS A 120 7.53 7.94 13.67
C LYS A 120 6.81 8.20 14.99
N THR A 121 7.03 9.37 15.56
CA THR A 121 6.37 9.85 16.77
C THR A 121 5.69 11.19 16.52
N ASN A 122 4.79 11.59 17.43
CA ASN A 122 4.15 12.91 17.37
C ASN A 122 5.14 14.07 17.61
N GLU A 123 6.31 13.82 18.20
CA GLU A 123 7.37 14.82 18.31
C GLU A 123 8.16 14.99 17.00
N THR A 124 8.39 13.91 16.25
CA THR A 124 9.23 13.93 15.04
C THR A 124 8.43 14.22 13.78
N HIS A 125 7.12 13.92 13.79
CA HIS A 125 6.22 14.02 12.65
C HIS A 125 4.95 14.79 13.00
N ALA A 126 4.26 15.25 11.97
CA ALA A 126 2.99 15.95 12.05
C ALA A 126 2.08 15.50 10.90
N ILE A 127 0.78 15.67 11.09
CA ILE A 127 -0.22 15.44 10.05
C ILE A 127 -0.33 16.72 9.21
N ARG A 128 -0.14 16.62 7.90
CA ARG A 128 -0.37 17.72 6.96
C ARG A 128 -1.89 17.98 6.88
N PRO A 129 -2.40 19.20 7.12
CA PRO A 129 -3.83 19.47 7.22
C PRO A 129 -4.63 19.20 5.94
N ASP A 130 -4.06 19.51 4.78
CA ASP A 130 -4.69 19.43 3.45
C ASP A 130 -4.98 17.99 2.97
N THR A 131 -4.09 17.04 3.29
CA THR A 131 -4.17 15.65 2.81
C THR A 131 -4.17 14.61 3.91
N GLY A 132 -4.08 15.00 5.18
CA GLY A 132 -3.98 14.08 6.32
C GLY A 132 -2.70 13.24 6.37
N LYS A 133 -1.68 13.58 5.57
CA LYS A 133 -0.45 12.79 5.42
C LYS A 133 0.50 13.03 6.59
N VAL A 134 1.08 11.96 7.15
CA VAL A 134 2.12 12.07 8.18
C VAL A 134 3.46 12.44 7.55
N ILE A 135 4.01 13.61 7.89
CA ILE A 135 5.25 14.16 7.35
C ILE A 135 6.23 14.60 8.45
N PRO A 136 7.55 14.55 8.19
CA PRO A 136 8.54 15.00 9.17
C PRO A 136 8.41 16.49 9.47
N ARG A 137 8.54 16.87 10.75
CA ARG A 137 8.54 18.29 11.15
C ARG A 137 9.80 19.05 10.71
N LYS A 138 10.92 18.35 10.47
CA LYS A 138 12.22 18.93 10.10
C LYS A 138 12.81 18.23 8.87
N GLY A 139 13.66 18.94 8.13
CA GLY A 139 14.55 18.40 7.11
C GLY A 139 13.95 18.12 5.72
N LYS A 140 12.64 18.36 5.51
CA LYS A 140 11.98 18.20 4.19
C LYS A 140 10.91 19.27 3.94
N PRO A 141 11.29 20.55 3.76
CA PRO A 141 10.35 21.67 3.60
C PRO A 141 9.43 21.52 2.38
N HIS A 142 9.91 20.94 1.28
CA HIS A 142 9.09 20.64 0.09
C HIS A 142 7.89 19.70 0.35
N LYS A 143 7.86 18.98 1.48
CA LYS A 143 6.72 18.12 1.85
C LYS A 143 5.56 18.89 2.49
N TRP A 144 5.80 20.14 2.85
CA TRP A 144 4.84 21.05 3.47
C TRP A 144 4.21 22.02 2.45
N GLN A 145 4.66 21.97 1.21
CA GLN A 145 4.06 22.64 0.07
C GLN A 145 2.90 21.82 -0.49
#